data_AF-A0AAD7AEJ4-F1
#
_entry.id   AF-A0AAD7AEJ4-F1
#
_cell.length_a   1.000
_cell.length_b   1.000
_cell.length_c   1.000
_cell.angle_alpha   90.00
_cell.angle_beta   90.00
_cell.angle_gamma   90.00
#
_symmetry.space_group_name_H-M   'P 1'
#
loop_
_entity.id
_entity.type
_entity.pdbx_description
1 polymer ?
#
loop_
_entity_poly.entity_id
_entity_poly.type
_entity_poly.pdbx_seq_one_letter_code
_entity_poly.pdbx_strand_id
1 'polypeptide(L)'
;MQSLHTMFPTILPATISKIVEHEFKPIDLARLNPRRRWDQFASGCSLDDYPSLHSLLVPVSVYFAVLQAGVDATSGDAETTRVIGHGGLQYMAHLIELEELFEWPAVVQYHMQFHNKRRHDMVFDDYSPWMVADRELINKLLVGPGRQRVWRGPDGKLLERDSDGSVKSCQRKILSRSI
;
A
#
# COMPACT_ATOMS: atom_id res chain seq x y z
N MET A 1 2.78 19.94 -24.06
CA MET A 1 2.56 18.78 -23.17
C MET A 1 3.88 18.06 -22.99
N GLN A 2 4.34 17.84 -21.76
CA GLN A 2 5.48 16.94 -21.51
C GLN A 2 4.98 15.48 -21.61
N SER A 3 5.79 14.59 -22.17
CA SER A 3 5.43 13.17 -22.21
C SER A 3 5.54 12.56 -20.80
N LEU A 4 4.70 11.58 -20.47
CA LEU A 4 4.75 10.86 -19.19
C LEU A 4 6.14 10.30 -18.88
N HIS A 5 6.81 9.77 -19.90
CA HIS A 5 8.17 9.25 -19.78
C HIS A 5 9.19 10.33 -19.36
N THR A 6 9.00 11.58 -19.79
CA THR A 6 9.86 12.70 -19.38
C THR A 6 9.68 13.03 -17.89
N MET A 7 8.48 12.84 -17.34
CA MET A 7 8.19 13.09 -15.92
C MET A 7 8.70 11.95 -15.02
N PHE A 8 8.76 10.72 -15.54
CA PHE A 8 9.18 9.54 -14.79
C PHE A 8 10.33 8.78 -15.49
N PRO A 9 11.51 9.40 -15.68
CA PRO A 9 12.60 8.82 -16.47
C PRO A 9 13.23 7.58 -15.84
N THR A 10 13.00 7.34 -14.55
CA THR A 10 13.50 6.16 -13.82
C THR A 10 12.56 4.95 -13.88
N ILE A 11 11.35 5.13 -14.43
CA ILE A 11 10.33 4.09 -14.55
C ILE A 11 10.30 3.61 -16.00
N LEU A 12 10.36 2.29 -16.19
CA LEU A 12 10.27 1.71 -17.53
C LEU A 12 8.95 2.13 -18.22
N PRO A 13 8.97 2.52 -19.50
CA PRO A 13 7.77 2.93 -20.23
C PRO A 13 6.63 1.91 -20.14
N ALA A 14 6.94 0.62 -20.26
CA ALA A 14 5.97 -0.46 -20.15
C ALA A 14 5.31 -0.54 -18.76
N THR A 15 6.01 -0.11 -17.70
CA THR A 15 5.42 -0.03 -16.36
C THR A 15 4.46 1.14 -16.25
N ILE A 16 4.81 2.30 -16.84
CA ILE A 16 3.91 3.46 -16.90
C ILE A 16 2.61 3.07 -17.59
N SER A 17 2.68 2.46 -18.78
CA SER A 17 1.49 1.97 -19.51
C SER A 17 0.62 1.08 -18.63
N LYS A 18 1.22 0.06 -17.97
CA LYS A 18 0.47 -0.82 -17.06
C LYS A 18 -0.21 -0.11 -15.91
N ILE A 19 0.36 0.99 -15.39
CA ILE A 19 -0.28 1.76 -14.31
C ILE A 19 -1.51 2.50 -14.87
N VAL A 20 -1.33 3.19 -16.00
CA VAL A 20 -2.39 3.97 -16.65
C VAL A 20 -3.52 3.07 -17.14
N GLU A 21 -3.20 1.87 -17.62
CA GLU A 21 -4.16 0.85 -18.09
C GLU A 21 -4.71 -0.01 -16.94
N HIS A 22 -4.35 0.30 -15.69
CA HIS A 22 -4.78 -0.41 -14.47
C HIS A 22 -4.38 -1.90 -14.43
N GLU A 23 -3.42 -2.32 -15.24
CA GLU A 23 -2.86 -3.67 -15.30
C GLU A 23 -1.71 -3.92 -14.30
N PHE A 24 -1.15 -2.86 -13.71
CA PHE A 24 -0.01 -2.96 -12.80
C PHE A 24 -0.37 -3.61 -11.46
N LYS A 25 0.23 -4.77 -11.16
CA LYS A 25 -0.11 -5.55 -9.96
C LYS A 25 0.49 -4.91 -8.70
N PRO A 26 -0.21 -4.96 -7.55
CA PRO A 26 0.30 -4.38 -6.31
C PRO A 26 1.57 -5.08 -5.80
N ILE A 27 1.73 -6.39 -6.07
CA ILE A 27 2.94 -7.11 -5.68
C ILE A 27 4.19 -6.53 -6.36
N ASP A 28 4.05 -5.92 -7.54
CA ASP A 28 5.15 -5.34 -8.31
C ASP A 28 5.50 -3.90 -7.87
N LEU A 29 4.75 -3.30 -6.93
CA LEU A 29 4.98 -1.92 -6.46
C LEU A 29 6.41 -1.66 -6.01
N ALA A 30 7.08 -2.62 -5.39
CA ALA A 30 8.47 -2.49 -4.95
C ALA A 30 9.43 -2.05 -6.07
N ARG A 31 9.08 -2.31 -7.34
CA ARG A 31 9.81 -1.86 -8.53
C ARG A 31 9.76 -0.35 -8.76
N LEU A 32 8.76 0.34 -8.23
CA LEU A 32 8.62 1.80 -8.29
C LEU A 32 9.49 2.52 -7.25
N ASN A 33 10.19 1.78 -6.39
CA ASN A 33 11.08 2.38 -5.41
C ASN A 33 12.36 2.87 -6.11
N PRO A 34 12.65 4.19 -6.13
CA PRO A 34 13.80 4.73 -6.84
C PRO A 34 15.14 4.30 -6.24
N ARG A 35 15.16 3.80 -5.00
CA ARG A 35 16.38 3.29 -4.36
C ARG A 35 16.72 1.85 -4.75
N ARG A 36 15.78 1.13 -5.37
CA ARG A 36 15.99 -0.25 -5.82
C ARG A 36 16.20 -0.26 -7.32
N ARG A 37 17.13 -1.09 -7.78
CA ARG A 37 17.32 -1.29 -9.21
C ARG A 37 16.34 -2.34 -9.73
N TRP A 38 15.86 -2.15 -10.95
CA TRP A 38 14.89 -3.04 -11.60
C TRP A 38 15.37 -4.50 -11.73
N ASP A 39 16.68 -4.71 -11.89
CA ASP A 39 17.30 -6.04 -12.02
C ASP A 39 17.22 -6.87 -10.74
N GLN A 40 17.02 -6.24 -9.58
CA GLN A 40 16.82 -6.95 -8.30
C GLN A 40 15.53 -7.78 -8.29
N PHE A 41 14.60 -7.53 -9.21
CA PHE A 41 13.31 -8.21 -9.30
C PHE A 41 13.18 -9.13 -10.52
N ALA A 42 14.30 -9.59 -11.07
CA ALA A 42 14.32 -10.50 -12.21
C ALA A 42 13.55 -11.82 -11.93
N SER A 43 13.57 -12.28 -10.68
CA SER A 43 12.79 -13.43 -10.20
C SER A 43 11.34 -13.10 -9.82
N GLY A 44 10.89 -11.85 -10.01
CA GLY A 44 9.61 -11.35 -9.54
C GLY A 44 9.69 -10.66 -8.17
N CYS A 45 8.56 -10.08 -7.75
CA CYS A 45 8.39 -9.46 -6.44
C CYS A 45 7.60 -10.39 -5.51
N SER A 46 7.83 -10.25 -4.21
CA SER A 46 7.18 -11.03 -3.15
C SER A 46 6.72 -10.13 -2.00
N LEU A 47 6.01 -10.71 -1.01
CA LEU A 47 5.62 -9.95 0.19
C LEU A 47 6.83 -9.51 1.02
N ASP A 48 7.93 -10.26 0.95
CA ASP A 48 9.17 -9.97 1.69
C ASP A 48 9.89 -8.72 1.16
N ASP A 49 9.51 -8.23 -0.03
CA ASP A 49 10.01 -6.96 -0.56
C ASP A 49 9.47 -5.73 0.18
N TYR A 50 8.50 -5.93 1.07
CA TYR A 50 7.86 -4.89 1.86
C TYR A 50 8.15 -5.06 3.36
N PRO A 51 9.40 -4.93 3.84
CA PRO A 51 9.75 -5.16 5.25
C PRO A 51 9.31 -4.05 6.21
N SER A 52 8.85 -2.90 5.70
CA SER A 52 8.47 -1.75 6.53
C SER A 52 7.46 -0.81 5.86
N LEU A 53 6.80 0.04 6.65
CA LEU A 53 5.90 1.07 6.13
C LEU A 53 6.52 1.91 5.01
N HIS A 54 7.77 2.34 5.20
CA HIS A 54 8.49 3.12 4.18
C HIS A 54 8.71 2.34 2.88
N SER A 55 8.97 1.02 2.96
CA SER A 55 9.12 0.19 1.75
C SER A 55 7.83 0.06 0.94
N LEU A 56 6.67 0.36 1.54
CA LEU A 56 5.37 0.39 0.88
C LEU A 56 4.94 1.80 0.47
N LEU A 57 5.05 2.79 1.35
CA LEU A 57 4.55 4.15 1.08
C LEU A 57 5.27 4.85 -0.07
N VAL A 58 6.59 4.67 -0.20
CA VAL A 58 7.36 5.27 -1.30
C VAL A 58 6.87 4.78 -2.67
N PRO A 59 6.79 3.47 -2.95
CA PRO A 59 6.26 3.04 -4.24
C PRO A 59 4.77 3.34 -4.42
N VAL A 60 3.95 3.36 -3.36
CA VAL A 60 2.54 3.78 -3.45
C VAL A 60 2.41 5.24 -3.87
N SER A 61 3.23 6.15 -3.32
CA SER A 61 3.18 7.56 -3.71
C SER A 61 3.60 7.77 -5.16
N VAL A 62 4.61 7.03 -5.62
CA VAL A 62 5.03 7.02 -7.04
C VAL A 62 3.92 6.47 -7.93
N TYR A 63 3.24 5.40 -7.53
CA TYR A 63 2.10 4.85 -8.27
C TYR A 63 1.01 5.89 -8.49
N PHE A 64 0.59 6.60 -7.44
CA PHE A 64 -0.42 7.65 -7.57
C PHE A 64 0.04 8.83 -8.41
N ALA A 65 1.32 9.24 -8.30
CA ALA A 65 1.86 10.30 -9.14
C ALA A 65 1.82 9.93 -10.63
N VAL A 66 2.19 8.69 -10.98
CA VAL A 66 2.11 8.19 -12.36
C VAL A 66 0.67 8.10 -12.85
N LEU A 67 -0.22 7.56 -12.02
CA LEU A 67 -1.64 7.42 -12.33
C LEU A 67 -2.30 8.79 -12.60
N GLN A 68 -2.07 9.75 -11.71
CA GLN A 68 -2.60 11.11 -11.83
C GLN A 68 -2.08 11.81 -13.09
N ALA A 69 -0.77 11.75 -13.34
CA ALA A 69 -0.18 12.31 -14.55
C ALA A 69 -0.70 11.61 -15.82
N GLY A 70 -0.95 10.30 -15.74
CA GLY A 70 -1.52 9.50 -16.82
C GLY A 70 -2.89 10.00 -17.25
N VAL A 71 -3.80 10.17 -16.30
CA VAL A 71 -5.15 10.68 -16.55
C VAL A 71 -5.13 12.12 -17.07
N ASP A 72 -4.29 12.99 -16.49
CA ASP A 72 -4.12 14.37 -16.97
C ASP A 72 -3.64 14.40 -18.43
N ALA A 73 -2.68 13.54 -18.79
CA ALA A 73 -2.14 13.48 -20.14
C ALA A 73 -3.11 12.89 -21.18
N THR A 74 -4.00 11.96 -20.79
CA THR A 74 -4.93 11.29 -21.73
C THR A 74 -6.26 12.03 -21.88
N SER A 75 -6.82 12.51 -20.77
CA SER A 75 -8.19 13.06 -20.72
C SER A 75 -8.21 14.55 -20.38
N GLY A 76 -7.21 15.05 -19.66
CA GLY A 76 -7.24 16.40 -19.08
C GLY A 76 -8.36 16.61 -18.04
N ASP A 77 -8.96 15.53 -17.52
CA ASP A 77 -10.03 15.63 -16.53
C ASP A 77 -9.48 16.05 -15.17
N ALA A 78 -9.63 17.34 -14.88
CA ALA A 78 -9.19 17.94 -13.63
C ALA A 78 -9.89 17.35 -12.40
N GLU A 79 -11.15 16.93 -12.51
CA GLU A 79 -11.88 16.38 -11.37
C GLU A 79 -11.38 14.97 -11.06
N THR A 80 -11.23 14.11 -12.08
CA THR A 80 -10.65 12.77 -11.88
C THR A 80 -9.22 12.86 -11.35
N THR A 81 -8.41 13.77 -11.89
CA THR A 81 -7.05 14.05 -11.41
C THR A 81 -7.05 14.44 -9.91
N ARG A 82 -8.00 15.30 -9.50
CA ARG A 82 -8.18 15.70 -8.09
C ARG A 82 -8.60 14.54 -7.20
N VAL A 83 -9.54 13.70 -7.67
CA VAL A 83 -10.02 12.51 -6.94
C VAL A 83 -8.88 11.53 -6.72
N ILE A 84 -8.05 11.26 -7.73
CA ILE A 84 -6.87 10.38 -7.62
C ILE A 84 -5.89 10.91 -6.60
N GLY A 85 -5.51 12.20 -6.70
CA GLY A 85 -4.58 12.82 -5.77
C GLY A 85 -5.09 12.79 -4.33
N HIS A 86 -6.36 13.13 -4.11
CA HIS A 86 -6.97 13.12 -2.78
C HIS A 86 -7.11 11.70 -2.21
N GLY A 87 -7.59 10.75 -3.03
CA GLY A 87 -7.72 9.35 -2.66
C GLY A 87 -6.38 8.71 -2.31
N GLY A 88 -5.32 9.03 -3.06
CA GLY A 88 -3.97 8.56 -2.76
C GLY A 88 -3.46 9.07 -1.41
N LEU A 89 -3.68 10.35 -1.09
CA LEU A 89 -3.31 10.92 0.20
C LEU A 89 -4.08 10.27 1.36
N GLN A 90 -5.40 10.13 1.23
CA GLN A 90 -6.22 9.48 2.25
C GLN A 90 -5.82 8.01 2.46
N TYR A 91 -5.56 7.29 1.37
CA TYR A 91 -5.15 5.90 1.46
C TYR A 91 -3.78 5.73 2.14
N MET A 92 -2.81 6.60 1.86
CA MET A 92 -1.53 6.59 2.55
C MET A 92 -1.67 6.90 4.04
N ALA A 93 -2.52 7.86 4.42
CA ALA A 93 -2.84 8.12 5.82
C ALA A 93 -3.46 6.90 6.52
N HIS A 94 -4.40 6.23 5.85
CA HIS A 94 -5.01 4.99 6.33
C HIS A 94 -3.97 3.87 6.53
N LEU A 95 -3.00 3.71 5.62
CA LEU A 95 -1.92 2.72 5.79
C LEU A 95 -1.02 3.02 7.00
N ILE A 96 -0.79 4.31 7.30
CA ILE A 96 -0.06 4.73 8.50
C ILE A 96 -0.85 4.32 9.75
N GLU A 97 -2.15 4.64 9.81
CA GLU A 97 -3.02 4.25 10.93
C GLU A 97 -3.07 2.72 11.11
N LEU A 98 -3.14 1.96 10.01
CA LEU A 98 -3.14 0.50 10.10
C LEU A 98 -1.81 -0.06 10.64
N GLU A 99 -0.66 0.52 10.28
CA GLU A 99 0.65 0.07 10.81
C GLU A 99 0.77 0.32 12.30
N GLU A 100 0.18 1.40 12.81
CA GLU A 100 0.18 1.69 14.26
C GLU A 100 -0.67 0.70 15.07
N LEU A 101 -1.71 0.13 14.45
CA LEU A 101 -2.74 -0.67 15.12
C LEU A 101 -2.60 -2.18 14.93
N PHE A 102 -1.90 -2.62 13.88
CA PHE A 102 -1.88 -4.01 13.45
C PHE A 102 -0.48 -4.48 13.06
N GLU A 103 -0.28 -5.80 13.07
CA GLU A 103 0.99 -6.37 12.65
C GLU A 103 1.28 -6.09 11.18
N TRP A 104 2.51 -5.65 10.90
CA TRP A 104 2.95 -5.23 9.58
C TRP A 104 2.65 -6.23 8.45
N PRO A 105 2.91 -7.55 8.58
CA PRO A 105 2.56 -8.51 7.53
C PRO A 105 1.07 -8.55 7.18
N ALA A 106 0.20 -8.31 8.17
CA ALA A 106 -1.25 -8.24 7.95
C ALA A 106 -1.65 -6.97 7.19
N VAL A 107 -0.99 -5.84 7.49
CA VAL A 107 -1.17 -4.56 6.76
C VAL A 107 -0.72 -4.70 5.30
N VAL A 108 0.42 -5.36 5.04
CA VAL A 108 0.87 -5.65 3.66
C VAL A 108 -0.15 -6.53 2.93
N GLN A 109 -0.68 -7.59 3.57
CA GLN A 109 -1.73 -8.42 2.96
C GLN A 109 -3.01 -7.63 2.67
N TYR A 110 -3.41 -6.74 3.58
CA TYR A 110 -4.54 -5.84 3.38
C TYR A 110 -4.30 -4.96 2.15
N HIS A 111 -3.13 -4.32 2.06
CA HIS A 111 -2.76 -3.49 0.91
C HIS A 111 -2.85 -4.27 -0.41
N MET A 112 -2.29 -5.48 -0.48
CA MET A 112 -2.31 -6.30 -1.69
C MET A 112 -3.73 -6.64 -2.17
N GLN A 113 -4.63 -6.98 -1.25
CA GLN A 113 -6.02 -7.31 -1.60
C GLN A 113 -6.81 -6.04 -1.93
N PHE A 114 -6.64 -4.98 -1.14
CA PHE A 114 -7.30 -3.70 -1.35
C PHE A 114 -6.95 -3.12 -2.71
N HIS A 115 -5.66 -2.99 -3.04
CA HIS A 115 -5.21 -2.43 -4.30
C HIS A 115 -5.67 -3.26 -5.49
N ASN A 116 -5.63 -4.60 -5.42
CA ASN A 116 -6.20 -5.43 -6.49
C ASN A 116 -7.69 -5.15 -6.74
N LYS A 117 -8.48 -4.96 -5.68
CA LYS A 117 -9.89 -4.56 -5.80
C LYS A 117 -10.02 -3.20 -6.49
N ARG A 118 -9.26 -2.19 -6.03
CA ARG A 118 -9.32 -0.83 -6.62
C ARG A 118 -8.90 -0.78 -8.08
N ARG A 119 -7.96 -1.63 -8.51
CA ARG A 119 -7.62 -1.74 -9.92
C ARG A 119 -8.82 -2.13 -10.79
N HIS A 120 -9.68 -3.01 -10.29
CA HIS A 120 -10.88 -3.41 -11.02
C HIS A 120 -11.91 -2.29 -11.06
N ASP A 121 -12.05 -1.51 -9.97
CA ASP A 121 -12.94 -0.34 -9.94
C ASP A 121 -12.50 0.71 -10.97
N MET A 122 -11.19 0.98 -11.07
CA MET A 122 -10.63 1.97 -12.00
C MET A 122 -10.80 1.60 -13.48
N VAL A 123 -11.02 0.33 -13.83
CA VAL A 123 -11.37 -0.06 -15.22
C VAL A 123 -12.69 0.57 -15.66
N PHE A 124 -13.54 0.95 -14.71
CA PHE A 124 -14.81 1.65 -14.94
C PHE A 124 -14.71 3.15 -14.60
N ASP A 125 -13.49 3.72 -14.62
CA ASP A 125 -13.19 5.11 -14.28
C ASP A 125 -13.63 5.53 -12.86
N ASP A 126 -13.85 4.57 -11.94
CA ASP A 126 -14.18 4.88 -10.54
C ASP A 126 -12.94 4.86 -9.65
N TYR A 127 -12.43 6.06 -9.37
CA TYR A 127 -11.28 6.28 -8.48
C TYR A 127 -11.69 6.60 -7.05
N SER A 128 -12.98 6.87 -6.81
CA SER A 128 -13.50 7.27 -5.50
C SER A 128 -13.23 6.27 -4.36
N PRO A 129 -13.20 4.93 -4.58
CA PRO A 129 -13.09 3.98 -3.50
C PRO A 129 -11.71 3.94 -2.82
N TRP A 130 -10.70 4.61 -3.38
CA TRP A 130 -9.41 4.81 -2.70
C TRP A 130 -9.55 5.61 -1.40
N MET A 131 -10.59 6.45 -1.28
CA MET A 131 -10.90 7.24 -0.08
C MET A 131 -11.58 6.43 1.02
N VAL A 132 -12.04 5.21 0.72
CA VAL A 132 -12.90 4.44 1.62
C VAL A 132 -12.18 3.19 2.10
N ALA A 133 -11.99 3.08 3.41
CA ALA A 133 -11.46 1.88 4.03
C ALA A 133 -12.35 0.66 3.75
N ASP A 134 -11.74 -0.47 3.36
CA ASP A 134 -12.49 -1.70 3.10
C ASP A 134 -12.69 -2.46 4.41
N ARG A 135 -13.85 -2.24 5.05
CA ARG A 135 -14.19 -2.83 6.35
C ARG A 135 -14.23 -4.35 6.32
N GLU A 136 -14.62 -4.95 5.20
CA GLU A 136 -14.66 -6.40 5.06
C GLU A 136 -13.24 -6.98 5.04
N LEU A 137 -12.32 -6.35 4.28
CA LEU A 137 -10.91 -6.72 4.29
C LEU A 137 -10.26 -6.49 5.65
N ILE A 138 -10.58 -5.38 6.33
CA ILE A 138 -10.11 -5.11 7.71
C ILE A 138 -10.56 -6.25 8.64
N ASN A 139 -11.85 -6.59 8.64
CA ASN A 139 -12.37 -7.63 9.51
C ASN A 139 -11.74 -9.00 9.21
N LYS A 140 -11.59 -9.32 7.93
CA LYS A 140 -11.02 -10.59 7.47
C LYS A 140 -9.53 -10.73 7.78
N LEU A 141 -8.74 -9.66 7.58
CA LEU A 141 -7.28 -9.73 7.59
C LEU A 141 -6.65 -9.15 8.86
N LEU A 142 -7.31 -8.23 9.54
CA LEU A 142 -6.73 -7.49 10.66
C LEU A 142 -7.39 -7.82 12.00
N VAL A 143 -8.65 -8.27 12.00
CA VAL A 143 -9.46 -8.51 13.23
C VAL A 143 -9.89 -9.98 13.39
N GLY A 144 -9.49 -10.88 12.48
CA GLY A 144 -9.85 -12.30 12.53
C GLY A 144 -9.37 -13.03 13.79
N PRO A 145 -9.93 -14.23 14.10
CA PRO A 145 -9.59 -14.97 15.32
C PRO A 145 -8.07 -15.20 15.41
N GLY A 146 -7.45 -14.67 16.47
CA GLY A 146 -5.99 -14.74 16.68
C GLY A 146 -5.17 -13.55 16.19
N ARG A 147 -5.77 -12.52 15.58
CA ARG A 147 -5.10 -11.27 15.21
C ARG A 147 -5.54 -10.16 16.16
N GLN A 148 -4.67 -9.80 17.10
CA GLN A 148 -4.94 -8.76 18.10
C GLN A 148 -4.58 -7.37 17.55
N ARG A 149 -5.34 -6.35 17.98
CA ARG A 149 -4.91 -4.96 17.88
C ARG A 149 -3.72 -4.77 18.80
N VAL A 150 -2.58 -4.43 18.23
CA VAL A 150 -1.36 -4.15 18.98
C VAL A 150 -1.18 -2.65 19.00
N TRP A 151 -1.16 -2.06 20.18
CA TRP A 151 -0.96 -0.63 20.35
C TRP A 151 0.52 -0.36 20.56
N ARG A 152 1.09 0.59 19.82
CA ARG A 152 2.44 1.07 20.12
C ARG A 152 2.36 2.11 21.23
N GLY A 153 2.91 1.80 22.40
CA GLY A 153 2.99 2.73 23.53
C GLY A 153 3.92 3.93 23.24
N PRO A 154 3.84 5.01 24.05
CA PRO A 154 4.68 6.21 23.89
C PRO A 154 6.19 5.93 23.96
N ASP A 155 6.58 4.80 24.56
CA ASP A 155 7.94 4.29 24.68
C ASP A 155 8.34 3.32 23.56
N GLY A 156 7.49 3.16 22.54
CA GLY A 156 7.71 2.27 21.40
C GLY A 156 7.40 0.79 21.67
N LYS A 157 6.95 0.43 22.87
CA LYS A 157 6.61 -0.96 23.21
C LYS A 157 5.27 -1.38 22.62
N LEU A 158 5.18 -2.64 22.21
CA LEU A 158 3.93 -3.25 21.78
C LEU A 158 3.08 -3.58 23.02
N LEU A 159 1.87 -3.06 23.05
CA LEU A 159 0.88 -3.28 24.09
C LEU A 159 -0.28 -4.06 23.50
N GLU A 160 -0.70 -5.12 24.16
CA GLU A 160 -1.90 -5.88 23.81
C GLU A 160 -3.06 -5.38 24.67
N ARG A 161 -4.23 -5.26 24.07
CA ARG A 161 -5.47 -5.03 24.80
C ARG A 161 -6.31 -6.31 24.78
N ASP A 162 -6.50 -6.88 25.95
CA ASP A 162 -7.31 -8.08 26.15
C ASP A 162 -8.80 -7.77 25.90
N SER A 163 -9.60 -8.82 25.71
CA SER A 163 -11.05 -8.73 25.46
C SER A 163 -11.83 -8.06 26.60
N ASP A 164 -11.24 -7.94 27.79
CA ASP A 164 -11.78 -7.27 28.98
C ASP A 164 -11.38 -5.78 29.07
N GLY A 165 -10.60 -5.27 28.12
CA GLY A 165 -10.09 -3.90 28.10
C GLY A 165 -8.77 -3.68 28.85
N SER A 166 -8.21 -4.72 29.47
CA SER A 166 -6.92 -4.65 30.17
C SER A 166 -5.77 -4.49 29.18
N VAL A 167 -4.81 -3.60 29.48
CA VAL A 167 -3.63 -3.33 28.63
C VAL A 167 -2.42 -4.01 29.25
N LYS A 168 -1.78 -4.92 28.50
CA LYS A 168 -0.57 -5.63 28.92
C LYS A 168 0.58 -5.32 27.99
N SER A 169 1.78 -5.24 28.56
CA SER A 169 3.02 -5.12 27.80
C SER A 169 3.33 -6.45 27.11
N CYS A 170 3.39 -6.47 25.78
CA CYS A 170 3.73 -7.66 25.02
C CYS A 170 5.26 -7.81 24.99
N GLN A 171 5.79 -8.66 25.87
CA GLN A 171 7.15 -9.17 25.73
C GLN A 171 7.12 -10.30 24.70
N ARG A 172 7.55 -10.02 23.46
CA ARG A 172 7.78 -11.08 22.47
C ARG A 172 8.73 -12.12 23.08
N LYS A 173 8.24 -13.34 23.30
CA LYS A 173 9.11 -14.51 23.28
C LYS A 173 9.68 -14.58 21.88
N ILE A 174 10.94 -14.18 21.73
CA ILE A 174 11.74 -14.59 20.59
C ILE A 174 11.70 -16.11 20.62
N LEU A 175 10.89 -16.71 19.75
CA LEU A 175 11.02 -18.13 19.43
C LEU A 175 12.38 -18.26 18.75
N SER A 176 13.42 -18.45 19.56
CA SER A 176 14.65 -19.07 19.11
C SER A 176 14.26 -20.45 18.59
N ARG A 177 14.09 -20.55 17.27
CA ARG A 177 14.20 -21.84 16.60
C ARG A 177 15.65 -22.27 16.80
N SER A 178 15.87 -23.09 17.82
CA SER A 178 17.08 -23.91 17.91
C SER A 178 17.12 -24.81 16.69
N ILE A 179 18.26 -24.76 15.99
CA ILE A 179 18.70 -25.77 15.03
C ILE A 179 18.87 -27.10 15.77
#